data_AF-A0A922YEB4-F1
#
_entry.id   AF-A0A922YEB4-F1
#
_cell.length_a   1.000
_cell.length_b   1.000
_cell.length_c   1.000
_cell.angle_alpha   90.00
_cell.angle_beta   90.00
_cell.angle_gamma   90.00
#
_symmetry.space_group_name_H-M   'P 1'
#
loop_
_entity.id
_entity.type
_entity.pdbx_description
1 polymer ?
#
loop_
_entity_poly.entity_id
_entity_poly.type
_entity_poly.pdbx_seq_one_letter_code
_entity_poly.pdbx_strand_id
1 'polypeptide(L)' 'MRIDHLRVYSDEDIENAMATVARVIELYGDAYWPILERLERELTERRAKAARLSSHLRRFQTRSRHSPTVNVRGRPI' A
#
# COMPACT_ATOMS: atom_id res chain seq x y z
N MET A 1 21.47 2.97 -20.26
CA MET A 1 20.73 2.56 -19.05
C MET A 1 19.24 2.66 -19.37
N ARG A 2 18.52 1.53 -19.53
CA ARG A 2 17.05 1.56 -19.70
C ARG A 2 16.45 1.73 -18.32
N ILE A 3 15.76 2.84 -18.09
CA ILE A 3 14.93 3.00 -16.90
C ILE A 3 13.60 2.34 -17.24
N ASP A 4 13.37 1.14 -16.72
CA ASP A 4 12.11 0.42 -16.93
C ASP A 4 11.02 1.04 -16.06
N HIS A 5 10.36 2.07 -16.60
CA HIS A 5 9.24 2.78 -15.98
C HIS A 5 8.01 1.90 -15.70
N LEU A 6 8.01 0.64 -16.17
CA LEU A 6 6.93 -0.33 -15.98
C LEU A 6 7.12 -1.22 -14.75
N ARG A 7 8.28 -1.16 -14.07
CA ARG A 7 8.52 -2.00 -12.91
C ARG A 7 7.72 -1.48 -11.72
N VAL A 8 6.76 -2.28 -11.26
CA VAL A 8 6.11 -2.07 -9.97
C VAL A 8 7.10 -2.47 -8.89
N TYR A 9 7.66 -1.48 -8.19
CA TYR A 9 8.48 -1.72 -7.01
C TYR A 9 7.60 -2.15 -5.85
N SER A 10 8.01 -3.18 -5.14
CA SER A 10 7.41 -3.60 -3.89
C SER A 10 7.77 -2.64 -2.74
N ASP A 11 7.09 -2.76 -1.61
CA ASP A 11 7.47 -2.05 -0.39
C ASP A 11 8.88 -2.49 0.08
N GLU A 12 9.24 -3.77 -0.10
CA GLU A 12 10.56 -4.32 0.23
C GLU A 12 11.66 -3.72 -0.64
N ASP A 13 11.40 -3.49 -1.94
CA ASP A 13 12.36 -2.80 -2.82
C ASP A 13 12.67 -1.37 -2.30
N ILE A 14 11.66 -0.67 -1.77
CA ILE A 14 11.85 0.67 -1.20
C ILE A 14 12.63 0.60 0.11
N GLU A 15 12.36 -0.38 0.97
CA GLU A 15 13.12 -0.60 2.21
C GLU A 15 14.59 -0.92 1.94
N ASN A 16 14.87 -1.76 0.95
CA ASN A 16 16.24 -2.06 0.52
C ASN A 16 16.94 -0.82 -0.05
N ALA A 17 16.22 0.03 -0.79
CA ALA A 17 16.75 1.30 -1.26
C ALA A 17 17.05 2.26 -0.10
N MET A 18 16.20 2.33 0.93
CA MET A 18 16.45 3.14 2.13
C MET A 18 17.72 2.69 2.87
N ALA A 19 17.89 1.38 3.08
CA ALA A 19 19.10 0.82 3.69
C ALA A 19 20.37 1.19 2.89
N THR A 20 20.27 1.17 1.57
CA THR A 20 21.37 1.58 0.68
C THR A 20 21.69 3.07 0.85
N VAL A 21 20.67 3.94 0.84
CA VAL A 21 20.86 5.39 1.00
C VAL A 21 21.39 5.75 2.38
N ALA A 22 20.92 5.09 3.44
CA ALA A 22 21.45 5.28 4.79
C ALA A 22 22.96 5.03 4.85
N ARG A 23 23.44 3.96 4.19
CA ARG A 23 24.88 3.68 4.09
C ARG A 23 25.64 4.74 3.30
N VAL A 24 25.02 5.34 2.27
CA VAL A 24 25.60 6.47 1.54
C VAL A 24 25.70 7.70 2.44
N ILE A 25 24.69 7.98 3.26
CA ILE A 25 24.72 9.08 4.25
C ILE A 25 25.86 8.86 5.25
N GLU A 26 26.03 7.64 5.78
CA GLU A 26 27.14 7.33 6.69
C GLU A 26 28.52 7.58 6.06
N LEU A 27 28.67 7.34 4.75
CA LEU A 27 29.95 7.47 4.05
C LEU A 27 30.25 8.89 3.55
N TYR A 28 29.22 9.63 3.14
CA TYR A 28 29.37 10.88 2.38
C TYR A 28 28.66 12.08 3.02
N GLY A 29 27.97 11.87 4.15
CA GLY A 29 27.32 12.91 4.93
C GLY A 29 25.95 13.33 4.41
N ASP A 30 25.49 14.47 4.90
CA ASP A 30 24.07 14.84 4.93
C ASP A 30 23.44 15.19 3.58
N ALA A 31 24.23 15.32 2.50
CA ALA A 31 23.73 15.70 1.18
C ALA A 31 22.67 14.72 0.61
N TYR A 32 22.62 13.49 1.11
CA TYR A 32 21.73 12.43 0.64
C TYR A 32 20.45 12.26 1.46
N TRP A 33 20.29 12.99 2.58
CA TRP A 33 19.07 12.99 3.38
C TRP A 33 17.78 13.20 2.56
N PRO A 34 17.73 14.15 1.61
CA PRO A 34 16.51 14.37 0.82
C PRO A 34 16.04 13.13 0.04
N ILE A 35 16.94 12.21 -0.29
CA ILE A 35 16.61 10.96 -0.96
C ILE A 35 15.96 9.99 0.04
N LEU A 36 16.55 9.84 1.23
CA LEU A 36 16.02 8.97 2.28
C LEU A 36 14.61 9.41 2.70
N GLU A 37 14.43 10.70 2.98
CA GLU A 37 13.13 11.29 3.35
C GLU A 37 12.05 11.07 2.28
N ARG A 38 12.45 11.10 0.99
CA ARG A 38 11.54 10.82 -0.11
C ARG A 38 11.08 9.37 -0.13
N LEU A 39 11.98 8.42 0.11
CA LEU A 39 11.65 7.00 0.16
C LEU A 39 10.75 6.67 1.37
N GLU A 40 11.04 7.25 2.53
CA GLU A 40 10.21 7.10 3.74
C GLU A 40 8.77 7.59 3.51
N ARG A 41 8.63 8.78 2.90
CA ARG A 41 7.33 9.32 2.52
C ARG A 41 6.60 8.43 1.53
N GLU A 42 7.29 7.97 0.49
CA GLU A 42 6.68 7.10 -0.52
C GLU A 42 6.16 5.80 0.09
N LEU A 43 6.96 5.14 0.94
CA LEU A 43 6.56 3.92 1.64
C LEU A 43 5.35 4.16 2.54
N THR A 44 5.35 5.27 3.29
CA THR A 44 4.24 5.67 4.15
C THR A 44 2.94 5.86 3.35
N GLU A 45 3.02 6.58 2.24
CA GLU A 45 1.86 6.82 1.36
C GLU A 45 1.32 5.52 0.74
N ARG A 46 2.21 4.63 0.30
CA ARG A 46 1.83 3.32 -0.27
C ARG A 46 1.10 2.46 0.75
N ARG A 47 1.66 2.32 1.96
CA ARG A 47 1.03 1.61 3.07
C ARG A 47 -0.32 2.21 3.44
N ALA A 48 -0.42 3.53 3.50
CA ALA A 48 -1.68 4.22 3.78
C ALA A 48 -2.73 3.99 2.67
N LYS A 49 -2.34 3.95 1.39
CA LYS A 49 -3.23 3.61 0.27
C LYS A 49 -3.71 2.16 0.38
N ALA A 50 -2.80 1.21 0.63
CA ALA A 50 -3.13 -0.20 0.80
C ALA A 50 -4.09 -0.46 1.98
N ALA A 51 -3.82 0.16 3.13
CA ALA A 51 -4.67 0.05 4.32
C ALA A 51 -6.08 0.63 4.09
N ARG A 52 -6.18 1.75 3.39
CA ARG A 52 -7.48 2.33 3.00
C ARG A 52 -8.24 1.38 2.08
N LEU A 53 -7.59 0.86 1.04
CA LEU A 53 -8.21 -0.06 0.09
C LEU A 53 -8.71 -1.34 0.79
N SER A 54 -7.86 -1.98 1.59
CA SER A 54 -8.23 -3.20 2.31
C SER A 54 -9.40 -2.97 3.27
N SER A 55 -9.43 -1.83 3.96
CA SER A 55 -10.54 -1.44 4.84
C SER A 55 -11.86 -1.29 4.08
N HIS A 56 -11.85 -0.67 2.90
CA HIS A 56 -13.06 -0.51 2.09
C HIS A 56 -13.55 -1.84 1.53
N LEU A 57 -12.64 -2.69 1.03
CA LEU A 57 -12.97 -4.03 0.54
C LEU A 57 -13.56 -4.91 1.64
N ARG A 58 -12.99 -4.88 2.86
CA ARG A 58 -13.50 -5.64 4.01
C ARG A 58 -14.93 -5.19 4.39
N ARG A 59 -15.19 -3.89 4.41
CA ARG A 59 -16.52 -3.32 4.68
C ARG A 59 -17.54 -3.74 3.62
N PHE A 60 -17.15 -3.72 2.34
CA PHE A 60 -18.04 -4.15 1.26
C PHE A 60 -18.37 -5.63 1.36
N GLN A 61 -17.38 -6.49 1.58
CA GLN A 61 -17.57 -7.93 1.72
C GLN A 61 -18.48 -8.28 2.92
N THR A 62 -18.31 -7.61 4.07
CA THR A 62 -19.17 -7.88 5.24
C THR A 62 -20.62 -7.52 4.97
N ARG A 63 -20.88 -6.46 4.20
CA ARG A 63 -22.22 -6.04 3.80
C ARG A 63 -22.86 -7.03 2.82
N SER A 64 -22.10 -7.51 1.84
CA SER A 64 -22.59 -8.50 0.86
C SER A 64 -22.89 -9.86 1.49
N ARG A 65 -22.15 -10.26 2.54
CA ARG A 65 -22.43 -11.50 3.30
C ARG A 65 -23.68 -11.41 4.18
N HIS A 66 -24.15 -10.20 4.46
CA HIS A 66 -25.31 -9.93 5.32
C HIS A 66 -26.60 -9.60 4.55
N SER A 67 -26.67 -9.82 3.23
CA SER A 67 -27.96 -9.83 2.54
C SER A 67 -28.78 -11.00 3.06
N PRO A 68 -29.81 -10.78 3.91
CA PRO A 68 -30.74 -11.83 4.26
C PRO A 68 -31.53 -12.09 2.99
N THR A 69 -31.56 -13.33 2.54
CA THR A 69 -32.56 -13.78 1.58
C THR A 69 -33.94 -13.56 2.21
N VAL A 70 -34.55 -12.40 1.93
CA VAL A 70 -35.96 -12.15 2.27
C VAL A 70 -36.75 -13.12 1.41
N ASN A 71 -37.21 -14.20 2.04
CA ASN A 71 -38.12 -15.14 1.43
C ASN A 71 -39.46 -14.41 1.28
N VAL A 72 -39.76 -13.97 0.06
CA VAL A 72 -41.09 -13.49 -0.33
C VAL A 72 -42.01 -14.71 -0.29
N ARG A 73 -42.49 -15.07 0.90
CA ARG A 73 -43.49 -16.12 1.10
C ARG A 73 -44.80 -15.68 0.44
N GLY A 74 -44.95 -16.03 -0.84
CA GLY A 74 -46.24 -16.09 -1.51
C GLY A 74 -46.91 -17.43 -1.23
N ARG A 75 -47.69 -17.55 -0.15
CA ARG A 75 -48.82 -18.50 -0.09
C ARG A 75 -49.80 -18.19 1.05
N PRO A 76 -51.12 -18.10 0.77
CA PRO A 76 -52.15 -17.91 1.79
C PRO A 76 -52.70 -19.24 2.34
N ILE A 77 -53.16 -19.22 3.60
CA ILE A 77 -54.22 -20.06 4.18
C ILE A 77 -55.15 -19.16 4.98
#